data_AF-A0A497C1C9-F1
#
_entry.id   AF-A0A497C1C9-F1
#
_cell.length_a   1.000
_cell.length_b   1.000
_cell.length_c   1.000
_cell.angle_alpha   90.00
_cell.angle_beta   90.00
_cell.angle_gamma   90.00
#
_symmetry.space_group_name_H-M   'P 1'
#
loop_
_entity.id
_entity.type
_entity.pdbx_description
1 polymer ?
#
loop_
_entity_poly.entity_id
_entity_poly.type
_entity_poly.pdbx_seq_one_letter_code
_entity_poly.pdbx_strand_id
1 'polypeptide(L)'
;MMEKGVSSVGPKPFFSSRGQSMLETALVLPVLLILIAGMVEVGMYALSYMTFLDASREAARFGTSLDPELTSKYPLDMRPSQPSFPDVRPPAIGGTDPSMTLEELEILCREGESNNFYYELACLAFQNVPMDTFVPEEGDDIVITVIGVDNGQIKHRWPLASHAHPSDWAYHFRGVSDGDTNPGCTSAALGNCRCWSLYGIHSSQLGNDVITGRLRAAAPSTGFVIVEIFHSHHLLVSVFNIGDFIPDPIKTQVYTIFPVPAGEPE
;
A
#
# COMPACT_ATOMS: atom_id res chain seq x y z
N MET A 1 25.03 -9.79 -96.18
CA MET A 1 24.23 -10.19 -95.00
C MET A 1 25.24 -10.60 -93.93
N MET A 2 25.74 -9.69 -93.07
CA MET A 2 25.08 -9.01 -91.95
C MET A 2 24.33 -9.98 -91.04
N GLU A 3 24.99 -10.41 -89.98
CA GLU A 3 24.35 -10.61 -88.67
C GLU A 3 25.24 -9.95 -87.61
N LYS A 4 24.77 -8.81 -87.07
CA LYS A 4 25.29 -8.17 -85.86
C LYS A 4 24.50 -8.76 -84.69
N GLY A 5 25.20 -9.11 -83.61
CA GLY A 5 24.63 -9.76 -82.43
C GLY A 5 23.79 -8.88 -81.53
N VAL A 6 23.23 -9.50 -80.48
CA VAL A 6 22.73 -8.83 -79.27
C VAL A 6 23.03 -9.74 -78.08
N SER A 7 24.01 -9.34 -77.26
CA SER A 7 24.25 -9.89 -75.93
C SER A 7 23.47 -9.03 -74.94
N SER A 8 22.39 -9.59 -74.37
CA SER A 8 21.58 -8.92 -73.36
C SER A 8 22.23 -9.07 -71.98
N VAL A 9 23.02 -8.08 -71.58
CA VAL A 9 23.45 -7.91 -70.18
C VAL A 9 22.27 -7.31 -69.42
N GLY A 10 21.54 -8.16 -68.69
CA GLY A 10 20.51 -7.70 -67.74
C GLY A 10 21.15 -6.95 -66.56
N PRO A 11 20.45 -5.97 -65.96
CA PRO A 11 20.97 -5.22 -64.82
C PRO A 11 21.17 -6.16 -63.63
N LYS A 12 22.41 -6.27 -63.14
CA LYS A 12 22.69 -6.97 -61.88
C LYS A 12 22.08 -6.14 -60.73
N PRO A 13 21.24 -6.73 -59.87
CA PRO A 13 20.71 -6.01 -58.73
C PRO A 13 21.85 -5.67 -57.75
N PHE A 14 22.02 -4.38 -57.47
CA PHE A 14 22.90 -3.89 -56.42
C PHE A 14 22.29 -4.24 -55.05
N PHE A 15 22.56 -5.45 -54.54
CA PHE A 15 22.37 -5.72 -53.12
C PHE A 15 23.73 -5.92 -52.46
N SER A 16 24.22 -4.81 -51.92
CA SER A 16 25.37 -4.77 -51.01
C SER A 16 24.98 -5.46 -49.70
N SER A 17 25.49 -6.67 -49.47
CA SER A 17 25.24 -7.44 -48.24
C SER A 17 25.89 -6.85 -46.98
N ARG A 18 26.87 -5.94 -47.13
CA ARG A 18 27.62 -5.37 -46.00
C ARG A 18 26.87 -4.28 -45.23
N GLY A 19 25.87 -3.62 -45.83
CA GLY A 19 25.05 -2.61 -45.16
C GLY A 19 23.81 -3.18 -44.47
N GLN A 20 23.34 -4.35 -44.93
CA GLN A 20 22.09 -4.94 -44.47
C GLN A 20 22.17 -5.41 -43.01
N SER A 21 23.26 -6.08 -42.61
CA SER A 21 23.44 -6.54 -41.22
C SER A 21 23.54 -5.38 -40.21
N MET A 22 24.16 -4.26 -40.61
CA MET A 22 24.21 -3.05 -39.79
C MET A 22 22.82 -2.42 -39.63
N LEU A 23 22.01 -2.40 -40.70
CA LEU A 23 20.64 -1.90 -40.66
C LEU A 23 19.73 -2.79 -39.80
N GLU A 24 19.81 -4.11 -39.95
CA GLU A 24 19.05 -5.06 -39.15
C GLU A 24 19.37 -4.91 -37.66
N THR A 25 20.65 -4.77 -37.29
CA THR A 25 21.06 -4.55 -35.90
C THR A 25 20.59 -3.19 -35.38
N ALA A 26 20.70 -2.14 -36.18
CA ALA A 26 20.26 -0.79 -35.81
C ALA A 26 18.74 -0.70 -35.58
N LEU A 27 17.95 -1.55 -36.25
CA LEU A 27 16.49 -1.61 -36.05
C LEU A 27 16.08 -2.53 -34.90
N VAL A 28 16.80 -3.63 -34.66
CA VAL A 28 16.48 -4.58 -33.56
C VAL A 28 16.94 -4.06 -32.20
N LEU A 29 18.09 -3.37 -32.13
CA LEU A 29 18.65 -2.86 -30.88
C LEU A 29 17.66 -2.00 -30.06
N PRO A 30 16.98 -0.97 -30.62
CA PRO A 30 16.05 -0.17 -29.84
C PRO A 30 14.86 -0.98 -29.32
N VAL A 31 14.36 -1.95 -30.09
CA VAL A 31 13.28 -2.85 -29.65
C VAL A 31 13.75 -3.71 -28.49
N LEU A 32 14.96 -4.27 -28.58
CA LEU A 32 15.55 -5.06 -27.49
C LEU A 32 15.73 -4.23 -26.22
N LEU A 33 16.20 -2.99 -26.33
CA LEU A 33 16.37 -2.10 -25.18
C LEU A 33 15.03 -1.75 -24.51
N ILE A 34 13.97 -1.50 -25.29
CA ILE A 34 12.62 -1.27 -24.75
C ILE A 34 12.11 -2.52 -24.02
N LEU A 35 12.32 -3.72 -24.56
CA LEU A 35 11.92 -4.96 -23.91
C LEU A 35 12.67 -5.18 -22.59
N ILE A 36 13.98 -4.92 -22.55
CA ILE A 36 14.78 -5.03 -21.32
C ILE A 36 14.31 -3.99 -20.30
N ALA A 37 14.13 -2.74 -20.71
CA ALA A 37 13.66 -1.69 -19.82
C ALA A 37 12.27 -2.02 -19.24
N GLY A 38 11.35 -2.55 -20.04
CA GLY A 38 10.04 -2.99 -19.55
C GLY A 38 10.12 -4.16 -18.56
N MET A 39 11.03 -5.12 -18.77
CA MET A 39 11.25 -6.19 -17.80
C MET A 39 11.83 -5.68 -16.48
N VAL A 40 12.74 -4.70 -16.53
CA VAL A 40 13.30 -4.06 -15.33
C VAL A 40 12.20 -3.32 -14.57
N GLU A 41 11.36 -2.55 -15.26
CA GLU A 41 10.23 -1.80 -14.68
C GLU A 41 9.26 -2.75 -13.93
N VAL A 42 8.83 -3.83 -14.59
CA VAL A 42 7.97 -4.84 -13.96
C VAL A 42 8.67 -5.52 -12.77
N GLY A 43 9.98 -5.77 -12.86
CA GLY A 43 10.77 -6.33 -11.77
C GLY A 43 10.83 -5.41 -10.54
N MET A 44 11.03 -4.11 -10.75
CA MET A 44 11.06 -3.11 -9.69
C MET A 44 9.69 -2.94 -9.03
N TYR A 45 8.62 -2.88 -9.83
CA TYR A 45 7.26 -2.87 -9.33
C TYR A 45 6.94 -4.11 -8.48
N ALA A 46 7.30 -5.30 -8.98
CA ALA A 46 7.08 -6.56 -8.26
C ALA A 46 7.89 -6.61 -6.96
N LEU A 47 9.13 -6.10 -6.95
CA LEU A 47 9.93 -6.00 -5.74
C LEU A 47 9.28 -5.08 -4.71
N SER A 48 8.85 -3.87 -5.12
CA SER A 48 8.13 -2.95 -4.22
C SER A 48 6.87 -3.62 -3.65
N TYR A 49 6.04 -4.21 -4.51
CA TYR A 49 4.83 -4.91 -4.09
C TYR A 49 5.10 -6.00 -3.05
N MET A 50 6.12 -6.83 -3.26
CA MET A 50 6.50 -7.90 -2.32
C MET A 50 7.01 -7.35 -0.99
N THR A 51 7.81 -6.28 -1.01
CA THR A 51 8.29 -5.61 0.20
C THR A 51 7.13 -5.12 1.06
N PHE A 52 6.17 -4.39 0.48
CA PHE A 52 5.00 -3.93 1.22
C PHE A 52 4.11 -5.07 1.70
N LEU A 53 3.98 -6.14 0.90
CA LEU A 53 3.19 -7.31 1.29
C LEU A 53 3.81 -8.03 2.49
N ASP A 54 5.13 -8.19 2.52
CA ASP A 54 5.83 -8.81 3.64
C ASP A 54 5.77 -7.93 4.90
N ALA A 55 5.89 -6.60 4.75
CA ALA A 55 5.66 -5.65 5.85
C ALA A 55 4.24 -5.74 6.44
N SER A 56 3.22 -5.80 5.57
CA SER A 56 1.82 -6.00 5.98
C SER A 56 1.62 -7.34 6.71
N ARG A 57 2.28 -8.41 6.28
CA ARG A 57 2.20 -9.74 6.91
C ARG A 57 2.81 -9.76 8.29
N GLU A 58 4.00 -9.17 8.45
CA GLU A 58 4.69 -9.16 9.73
C GLU A 58 3.89 -8.35 10.76
N ALA A 59 3.39 -7.17 10.38
CA ALA A 59 2.49 -6.38 11.22
C ALA A 59 1.21 -7.14 11.60
N ALA A 60 0.52 -7.73 10.63
CA ALA A 60 -0.72 -8.49 10.90
C ALA A 60 -0.48 -9.69 11.83
N ARG A 61 0.66 -10.39 11.66
CA ARG A 61 1.05 -11.50 12.53
C ARG A 61 1.35 -11.04 13.95
N PHE A 62 2.03 -9.90 14.11
CA PHE A 62 2.31 -9.33 15.43
C PHE A 62 1.03 -8.92 16.17
N GLY A 63 0.03 -8.39 15.46
CA GLY A 63 -1.27 -8.05 16.04
C GLY A 63 -1.99 -9.21 16.70
N THR A 64 -1.69 -10.45 16.33
CA THR A 64 -2.30 -11.65 16.94
C THR A 64 -1.98 -11.83 18.42
N SER A 65 -0.89 -11.22 18.92
CA SER A 65 -0.50 -11.25 20.33
C SER A 65 -1.00 -10.06 21.16
N LEU A 66 -1.72 -9.12 20.54
CA LEU A 66 -2.20 -7.91 21.20
C LEU A 66 -3.73 -7.89 21.31
N ASP A 67 -4.24 -7.05 22.21
CA ASP A 67 -5.66 -6.80 22.40
C ASP A 67 -6.04 -5.41 21.82
N PRO A 68 -6.80 -5.36 20.72
CA PRO A 68 -7.13 -4.12 20.04
C PRO A 68 -8.09 -3.20 20.81
N GLU A 69 -8.83 -3.70 21.80
CA GLU A 69 -9.72 -2.88 22.63
C GLU A 69 -9.00 -2.35 23.87
N LEU A 70 -8.22 -3.21 24.54
CA LEU A 70 -7.54 -2.83 25.77
C LEU A 70 -6.32 -1.97 25.50
N THR A 71 -5.54 -2.28 24.46
CA THR A 71 -4.24 -1.63 24.30
C THR A 71 -4.27 -0.37 23.44
N SER A 72 -5.34 -0.12 22.68
CA SER A 72 -5.50 1.14 21.91
C SER A 72 -5.55 2.41 22.76
N LYS A 73 -5.63 2.29 24.09
CA LYS A 73 -5.66 3.40 25.06
C LYS A 73 -4.26 3.86 25.50
N TYR A 74 -3.18 3.20 25.07
CA TYR A 74 -1.82 3.58 25.43
C TYR A 74 -1.21 4.62 24.46
N PRO A 75 -0.29 5.47 24.92
CA PRO A 75 0.42 6.44 24.08
C PRO A 75 1.50 5.84 23.18
N LEU A 76 1.79 6.51 22.05
CA LEU A 76 2.76 6.08 21.03
C LEU A 76 4.22 6.18 21.53
N ASP A 77 4.54 7.09 22.45
CA ASP A 77 5.83 7.12 23.17
C ASP A 77 5.59 7.35 24.67
N MET A 78 6.05 6.41 25.51
CA MET A 78 6.00 6.51 26.97
C MET A 78 7.32 6.97 27.60
N ARG A 79 8.37 7.22 26.81
CA ARG A 79 9.68 7.58 27.36
C ARG A 79 9.59 8.92 28.12
N PRO A 80 10.35 9.08 29.22
CA PRO A 80 10.39 10.33 29.97
C PRO A 80 10.75 11.51 29.04
N SER A 81 10.02 12.62 29.15
CA SER A 81 10.24 13.88 28.41
C SER A 81 9.82 13.95 26.93
N GLN A 82 9.22 12.89 26.37
CA GLN A 82 8.65 12.92 25.01
C GLN A 82 7.13 13.16 25.02
N PRO A 83 6.55 13.80 23.98
CA PRO A 83 5.11 13.96 23.85
C PRO A 83 4.45 12.60 23.59
N SER A 84 3.35 12.31 24.28
CA SER A 84 2.69 11.00 24.26
C SER A 84 2.00 10.65 22.92
N PHE A 85 1.74 11.63 22.05
CA PHE A 85 1.17 11.44 20.71
C PHE A 85 1.56 12.59 19.78
N PRO A 86 2.67 12.48 19.04
CA PRO A 86 2.99 13.45 17.99
C PRO A 86 1.99 13.38 16.83
N ASP A 87 1.78 14.51 16.14
CA ASP A 87 1.10 14.49 14.84
C ASP A 87 2.08 13.95 13.79
N VAL A 88 1.93 12.69 13.39
CA VAL A 88 2.85 12.02 12.46
C VAL A 88 2.73 12.49 11.02
N ARG A 89 1.75 13.32 10.70
CA ARG A 89 1.52 13.83 9.36
C ARG A 89 2.52 14.93 9.01
N PRO A 90 3.09 14.94 7.80
CA PRO A 90 3.84 16.10 7.34
C PRO A 90 2.92 17.33 7.16
N PRO A 91 3.48 18.55 7.23
CA PRO A 91 2.71 19.79 7.05
C PRO A 91 1.93 19.85 5.74
N ALA A 92 2.44 19.22 4.67
CA ALA A 92 1.82 19.18 3.34
C ALA A 92 0.43 18.52 3.32
N ILE A 93 0.16 17.58 4.25
CA ILE A 93 -1.14 16.90 4.37
C ILE A 93 -1.90 17.33 5.64
N GLY A 94 -1.57 18.51 6.17
CA GLY A 94 -2.26 19.13 7.31
C GLY A 94 -1.71 18.73 8.68
N GLY A 95 -0.48 18.22 8.73
CA GLY A 95 0.27 18.02 9.96
C GLY A 95 0.55 19.32 10.71
N THR A 96 0.49 19.25 12.03
CA THR A 96 0.70 20.41 12.91
C THR A 96 2.09 20.47 13.54
N ASP A 97 2.83 19.36 13.50
CA ASP A 97 4.18 19.25 14.04
C ASP A 97 5.22 19.34 12.91
N PRO A 98 5.96 20.46 12.77
CA PRO A 98 6.98 20.62 11.74
C PRO A 98 8.26 19.83 12.03
N SER A 99 8.43 19.30 13.25
CA SER A 99 9.60 18.49 13.62
C SER A 99 9.43 17.01 13.27
N MET A 100 8.19 16.60 12.99
CA MET A 100 7.87 15.21 12.68
C MET A 100 8.13 14.90 11.20
N THR A 101 9.32 14.36 10.94
CA THR A 101 9.75 13.87 9.61
C THR A 101 9.61 12.36 9.51
N LEU A 102 9.81 11.79 8.31
CA LEU A 102 9.88 10.33 8.13
C LEU A 102 11.01 9.70 8.95
N GLU A 103 12.15 10.39 9.07
CA GLU A 103 13.28 9.97 9.89
C GLU A 103 12.93 10.00 11.40
N GLU A 104 12.24 11.05 11.84
CA GLU A 104 11.80 11.14 13.25
C GLU A 104 10.76 10.07 13.58
N LEU A 105 9.85 9.76 12.64
CA LEU A 105 8.92 8.65 12.79
C LEU A 105 9.65 7.30 12.86
N GLU A 106 10.72 7.11 12.08
CA GLU A 106 11.54 5.90 12.17
C GLU A 106 12.20 5.76 13.56
N ILE A 107 12.78 6.86 14.07
CA ILE A 107 13.35 6.92 15.42
C ILE A 107 12.29 6.60 16.46
N LEU A 108 11.11 7.21 16.35
CA LEU A 108 9.98 6.99 17.23
C LEU A 108 9.53 5.52 17.22
N CYS A 109 9.38 4.92 16.05
CA CYS A 109 8.99 3.52 15.95
C CYS A 109 10.07 2.56 16.47
N ARG A 110 11.36 2.93 16.36
CA ARG A 110 12.48 2.07 16.75
C ARG A 110 12.78 2.13 18.24
N GLU A 111 12.61 3.30 18.83
CA GLU A 111 13.05 3.59 20.20
C GLU A 111 11.90 3.94 21.14
N GLY A 112 10.72 4.25 20.62
CA GLY A 112 9.53 4.51 21.40
C GLY A 112 9.10 3.27 22.19
N GLU A 113 8.51 3.52 23.35
CA GLU A 113 7.89 2.48 24.15
C GLU A 113 6.38 2.68 24.10
N SER A 114 5.67 1.82 23.36
CA SER A 114 4.21 1.77 23.33
C SER A 114 3.71 0.35 23.63
N ASN A 115 2.42 0.22 23.92
CA ASN A 115 1.70 -1.04 23.76
C ASN A 115 0.45 -0.83 22.87
N ASN A 116 0.33 0.33 22.23
CA ASN A 116 -0.86 0.67 21.48
C ASN A 116 -0.98 -0.22 20.26
N PHE A 117 -2.06 -1.01 20.20
CA PHE A 117 -2.30 -1.99 19.15
C PHE A 117 -2.02 -1.43 17.75
N TYR A 118 -2.56 -0.26 17.44
CA TYR A 118 -2.51 0.27 16.09
C TYR A 118 -1.16 0.87 15.75
N TYR A 119 -0.56 1.60 16.68
CA TYR A 119 0.76 2.17 16.47
C TYR A 119 1.86 1.12 16.42
N GLU A 120 1.82 0.11 17.27
CA GLU A 120 2.77 -1.03 17.23
C GLU A 120 2.74 -1.71 15.86
N LEU A 121 1.54 -1.97 15.33
CA LEU A 121 1.37 -2.60 14.02
C LEU A 121 1.85 -1.68 12.90
N ALA A 122 1.54 -0.38 12.98
CA ALA A 122 1.93 0.59 11.98
C ALA A 122 3.45 0.81 11.96
N CYS A 123 4.08 0.91 13.13
CA CYS A 123 5.52 1.02 13.28
C CYS A 123 6.24 -0.22 12.78
N LEU A 124 5.74 -1.42 13.10
CA LEU A 124 6.30 -2.65 12.58
C LEU A 124 6.17 -2.75 11.06
N ALA A 125 5.02 -2.38 10.49
CA ALA A 125 4.86 -2.31 9.04
C ALA A 125 5.82 -1.28 8.41
N PHE A 126 5.91 -0.09 8.98
CA PHE A 126 6.78 0.98 8.51
C PHE A 126 8.27 0.58 8.52
N GLN A 127 8.73 -0.04 9.60
CA GLN A 127 10.13 -0.49 9.76
C GLN A 127 10.54 -1.63 8.83
N ASN A 128 9.57 -2.41 8.33
CA ASN A 128 9.83 -3.49 7.37
C ASN A 128 9.84 -3.00 5.91
N VAL A 129 9.70 -1.68 5.69
CA VAL A 129 9.84 -1.04 4.38
C VAL A 129 11.18 -0.26 4.36
N PRO A 130 11.92 -0.26 3.26
CA PRO A 130 13.13 0.55 3.14
C PRO A 130 12.83 2.04 3.35
N MET A 131 13.76 2.72 4.03
CA MET A 131 13.71 4.17 4.23
C MET A 131 13.51 4.93 2.91
N ASP A 132 12.84 6.08 3.01
CA ASP A 132 12.49 6.97 1.89
C ASP A 132 11.57 6.37 0.81
N THR A 133 11.03 5.16 1.00
CA THR A 133 10.04 4.58 0.06
C THR A 133 8.64 5.11 0.31
N PHE A 134 8.34 5.48 1.56
CA PHE A 134 7.02 5.90 1.98
C PHE A 134 6.84 7.40 1.76
N VAL A 135 5.91 7.81 0.90
CA VAL A 135 5.67 9.21 0.57
C VAL A 135 4.21 9.59 0.86
N PRO A 136 3.89 10.02 2.09
CA PRO A 136 2.51 10.29 2.48
C PRO A 136 1.90 11.47 1.70
N GLU A 137 2.69 12.41 1.18
CA GLU A 137 2.21 13.48 0.29
C GLU A 137 1.61 12.96 -1.01
N GLU A 138 2.02 11.77 -1.44
CA GLU A 138 1.47 11.10 -2.61
C GLU A 138 0.32 10.16 -2.28
N GLY A 139 -0.05 10.04 -1.01
CA GLY A 139 -1.14 9.20 -0.56
C GLY A 139 -0.70 7.84 -0.02
N ASP A 140 0.58 7.65 0.27
CA ASP A 140 1.02 6.44 0.96
C ASP A 140 0.45 6.44 2.38
N ASP A 141 -0.11 5.31 2.81
CA ASP A 141 -0.76 5.20 4.12
C ASP A 141 -0.79 3.76 4.64
N ILE A 142 -0.78 3.59 5.96
CA ILE A 142 -0.94 2.30 6.62
C ILE A 142 -2.29 2.32 7.32
N VAL A 143 -3.17 1.42 6.92
CA VAL A 143 -4.53 1.31 7.44
C VAL A 143 -4.71 -0.04 8.13
N ILE A 144 -5.16 0.01 9.38
CA ILE A 144 -5.35 -1.17 10.22
C ILE A 144 -6.81 -1.25 10.63
N THR A 145 -7.42 -2.41 10.43
CA THR A 145 -8.80 -2.68 10.81
C THR A 145 -8.85 -3.98 11.59
N VAL A 146 -9.64 -4.02 12.66
CA VAL A 146 -10.00 -5.27 13.31
C VAL A 146 -11.49 -5.53 13.10
N ILE A 147 -11.83 -6.78 12.79
CA ILE A 147 -13.21 -7.22 12.65
C ILE A 147 -13.47 -8.39 13.59
N GLY A 148 -14.61 -8.38 14.26
CA GLY A 148 -15.12 -9.54 14.98
C GLY A 148 -16.19 -10.23 14.14
N VAL A 149 -16.05 -11.53 13.93
CA VAL A 149 -16.99 -12.36 13.19
C VAL A 149 -17.63 -13.34 14.15
N ASP A 150 -18.95 -13.52 14.05
CA ASP A 150 -19.69 -14.59 14.72
C ASP A 150 -20.80 -15.10 13.79
N ASN A 151 -20.95 -16.43 13.72
CA ASN A 151 -21.93 -17.12 12.88
C ASN A 151 -21.93 -16.64 11.42
N GLY A 152 -20.73 -16.44 10.85
CA GLY A 152 -20.57 -15.98 9.47
C GLY A 152 -21.01 -14.54 9.21
N GLN A 153 -21.17 -13.72 10.26
CA GLN A 153 -21.54 -12.30 10.16
C GLN A 153 -20.52 -11.43 10.90
N ILE A 154 -20.28 -10.23 10.40
CA ILE A 154 -19.44 -9.23 11.10
C ILE A 154 -20.27 -8.65 12.24
N LYS A 155 -19.82 -8.78 13.48
CA LYS A 155 -20.48 -8.24 14.67
C LYS A 155 -20.00 -6.84 15.00
N HIS A 156 -18.70 -6.63 14.93
CA HIS A 156 -18.10 -5.34 15.24
C HIS A 156 -16.89 -5.08 14.33
N ARG A 157 -16.53 -3.79 14.24
CA ARG A 157 -15.28 -3.34 13.64
C ARG A 157 -14.60 -2.33 14.55
N TRP A 158 -13.29 -2.38 14.60
CA TRP A 158 -12.44 -1.54 15.43
C TRP A 158 -11.30 -0.90 14.63
N PRO A 159 -10.83 0.28 15.06
CA PRO A 159 -11.13 0.92 16.36
C PRO A 159 -12.39 1.77 16.38
N LEU A 160 -12.94 1.91 17.59
CA LEU A 160 -13.89 2.98 17.91
C LEU A 160 -13.12 4.18 18.48
N ALA A 161 -13.65 5.39 18.30
CA ALA A 161 -13.07 6.59 18.92
C ALA A 161 -13.04 6.50 20.46
N SER A 162 -13.98 5.76 21.06
CA SER A 162 -14.00 5.46 22.49
C SER A 162 -12.88 4.52 22.95
N HIS A 163 -12.26 3.79 22.03
CA HIS A 163 -11.11 2.91 22.31
C HIS A 163 -9.80 3.69 22.25
N ALA A 164 -9.79 4.86 21.61
CA ALA A 164 -8.65 5.73 21.53
C ALA A 164 -8.30 6.34 22.90
N HIS A 165 -7.03 6.66 23.08
CA HIS A 165 -6.64 7.57 24.14
C HIS A 165 -7.25 8.97 23.88
N PRO A 166 -7.69 9.72 24.91
CA PRO A 166 -8.32 11.04 24.70
C PRO A 166 -7.46 12.10 24.00
N SER A 167 -6.14 11.92 24.01
CA SER A 167 -5.18 12.80 23.33
C SER A 167 -4.75 12.30 21.96
N ASP A 168 -5.27 11.17 21.50
CA ASP A 168 -4.98 10.64 20.18
C ASP A 168 -5.61 11.52 19.10
N TRP A 169 -4.97 11.57 17.94
CA TRP A 169 -5.40 12.44 16.85
C TRP A 169 -6.61 11.86 16.14
N ALA A 170 -7.66 12.67 16.01
CA ALA A 170 -8.92 12.24 15.42
C ALA A 170 -8.80 11.72 13.97
N TYR A 171 -7.77 12.14 13.23
CA TYR A 171 -7.55 11.68 11.85
C TYR A 171 -7.14 10.21 11.77
N HIS A 172 -6.54 9.66 12.84
CA HIS A 172 -6.20 8.24 12.88
C HIS A 172 -7.45 7.38 12.84
N PHE A 173 -8.54 7.83 13.47
CA PHE A 173 -9.79 7.08 13.55
C PHE A 173 -10.70 7.49 12.41
N ARG A 174 -10.72 6.67 11.37
CA ARG A 174 -11.63 6.88 10.25
C ARG A 174 -12.94 6.17 10.59
N GLY A 175 -13.95 6.97 10.98
CA GLY A 175 -15.31 6.52 11.33
C GLY A 175 -16.03 7.34 12.45
N VAL A 176 -15.66 8.61 12.66
CA VAL A 176 -15.82 9.31 13.96
C VAL A 176 -17.17 10.01 14.23
N SER A 177 -18.11 10.15 13.29
CA SER A 177 -19.36 10.92 13.54
C SER A 177 -20.68 10.13 13.57
N ASP A 178 -20.66 8.80 13.56
CA ASP A 178 -21.89 8.01 13.53
C ASP A 178 -22.28 7.50 14.92
N GLY A 179 -23.33 8.11 15.49
CA GLY A 179 -24.05 7.59 16.66
C GLY A 179 -24.76 6.26 16.40
N ASP A 180 -25.50 5.80 17.40
CA ASP A 180 -25.39 4.47 18.04
C ASP A 180 -25.59 3.15 17.25
N THR A 181 -25.78 3.09 15.92
CA THR A 181 -25.92 1.77 15.22
C THR A 181 -25.43 1.66 13.75
N ASN A 182 -24.52 2.53 13.27
CA ASN A 182 -23.72 2.39 12.02
C ASN A 182 -24.46 2.33 10.65
N PRO A 183 -24.79 3.47 9.99
CA PRO A 183 -25.39 3.46 8.66
C PRO A 183 -24.56 3.99 7.48
N GLY A 184 -23.32 4.49 7.61
CA GLY A 184 -22.65 5.03 6.42
C GLY A 184 -21.19 5.49 6.51
N CYS A 185 -20.22 4.58 6.66
CA CYS A 185 -18.90 4.97 6.19
C CYS A 185 -19.03 5.14 4.69
N THR A 186 -18.83 6.37 4.22
CA THR A 186 -19.26 6.94 2.96
C THR A 186 -18.35 8.13 2.64
N SER A 187 -17.97 8.35 1.38
CA SER A 187 -18.23 9.70 0.83
C SER A 187 -19.69 9.77 0.38
N ALA A 188 -20.23 8.64 -0.13
CA ALA A 188 -21.64 8.23 -0.05
C ALA A 188 -21.90 6.71 0.21
N ALA A 189 -20.87 5.81 0.32
CA ALA A 189 -20.81 4.58 1.18
C ALA A 189 -19.54 3.68 1.03
N LEU A 190 -18.40 4.06 1.64
CA LEU A 190 -17.24 3.24 2.05
C LEU A 190 -17.63 2.10 3.05
N GLY A 191 -18.74 1.41 2.79
CA GLY A 191 -19.76 0.96 3.74
C GLY A 191 -19.41 -0.04 4.85
N ASN A 192 -18.47 0.29 5.72
CA ASN A 192 -18.79 0.86 7.04
C ASN A 192 -17.54 0.81 7.93
N CYS A 193 -16.47 1.39 7.40
CA CYS A 193 -15.11 1.38 7.92
C CYS A 193 -15.02 2.03 9.30
N ARG A 194 -14.66 1.18 10.26
CA ARG A 194 -13.86 1.55 11.42
C ARG A 194 -12.47 1.06 11.10
N CYS A 195 -11.56 1.99 10.91
CA CYS A 195 -10.16 1.66 10.72
C CYS A 195 -9.31 2.75 11.37
N TRP A 196 -8.11 2.32 11.72
CA TRP A 196 -7.03 3.21 12.09
C TRP A 196 -6.18 3.51 10.86
N SER A 197 -5.73 4.74 10.67
CA SER A 197 -4.90 5.17 9.54
C SER A 197 -3.72 5.96 10.08
N LEU A 198 -2.49 5.61 9.68
CA LEU A 198 -1.27 6.25 10.18
C LEU A 198 -1.24 7.74 9.82
N TYR A 199 -1.55 8.08 8.57
CA TYR A 199 -1.51 9.48 8.12
C TYR A 199 -2.88 10.12 7.96
N GLY A 200 -3.95 9.38 8.27
CA GLY A 200 -5.31 9.85 8.10
C GLY A 200 -5.67 10.14 6.63
N ILE A 201 -5.04 9.48 5.66
CA ILE A 201 -5.25 9.72 4.23
C ILE A 201 -6.32 8.77 3.70
N HIS A 202 -6.08 7.47 3.88
CA HIS A 202 -6.94 6.41 3.39
C HIS A 202 -7.90 5.89 4.45
N SER A 203 -8.89 5.13 3.99
CA SER A 203 -9.75 4.30 4.82
C SER A 203 -9.72 2.89 4.25
N SER A 204 -10.07 1.90 5.07
CA SER A 204 -10.05 0.50 4.64
C SER A 204 -10.87 0.32 3.36
N GLN A 205 -10.29 -0.34 2.35
CA GLN A 205 -11.01 -0.71 1.13
C GLN A 205 -11.73 -2.06 1.29
N LEU A 206 -11.39 -2.82 2.34
CA LEU A 206 -12.10 -4.04 2.71
C LEU A 206 -13.37 -3.71 3.51
N GLY A 207 -14.40 -3.26 2.81
CA GLY A 207 -15.74 -2.97 3.34
C GLY A 207 -16.50 -4.20 3.84
N ASN A 208 -17.63 -3.99 4.53
CA ASN A 208 -18.44 -5.08 5.06
C ASN A 208 -19.01 -5.97 3.95
N ASP A 209 -19.39 -5.38 2.82
CA ASP A 209 -19.84 -6.07 1.61
C ASP A 209 -18.78 -7.03 1.05
N VAL A 210 -17.53 -6.57 0.94
CA VAL A 210 -16.41 -7.38 0.45
C VAL A 210 -16.13 -8.55 1.39
N ILE A 211 -16.15 -8.29 2.70
CA ILE A 211 -15.84 -9.31 3.71
C ILE A 211 -16.99 -10.32 3.85
N THR A 212 -18.24 -9.87 3.95
CA THR A 212 -19.41 -10.76 4.04
C THR A 212 -19.59 -11.60 2.78
N GLY A 213 -19.23 -11.08 1.60
CA GLY A 213 -19.20 -11.86 0.36
C GLY A 213 -18.14 -12.98 0.33
N ARG A 214 -17.12 -12.93 1.21
CA ARG A 214 -16.05 -13.94 1.33
C ARG A 214 -16.22 -14.84 2.55
N LEU A 215 -16.97 -14.41 3.57
CA LEU A 215 -17.22 -15.18 4.77
C LEU A 215 -18.14 -16.38 4.49
N ARG A 216 -17.81 -17.53 5.06
CA ARG A 216 -18.69 -18.70 5.04
C ARG A 216 -19.72 -18.55 6.15
N ALA A 217 -20.97 -18.97 5.88
CA ALA A 217 -22.05 -18.93 6.88
C ALA A 217 -21.74 -19.73 8.16
N ALA A 218 -20.88 -20.76 8.06
CA ALA A 218 -20.43 -21.58 9.18
C ALA A 218 -19.08 -21.13 9.76
N ALA A 219 -18.63 -19.90 9.50
CA ALA A 219 -17.39 -19.39 10.09
C ALA A 219 -17.56 -19.32 11.62
N PRO A 220 -16.61 -19.88 12.40
CA PRO A 220 -16.65 -19.81 13.86
C PRO A 220 -16.50 -18.36 14.34
N SER A 221 -16.86 -18.13 15.61
CA SER A 221 -16.58 -16.86 16.26
C SER A 221 -15.06 -16.67 16.33
N THR A 222 -14.57 -15.53 15.84
CA THR A 222 -13.15 -15.15 15.88
C THR A 222 -12.99 -13.68 15.50
N GLY A 223 -11.91 -13.05 15.97
CA GLY A 223 -11.45 -11.78 15.45
C GLY A 223 -10.46 -11.94 14.30
N PHE A 224 -10.38 -10.94 13.43
CA PHE A 224 -9.33 -10.79 12.42
C PHE A 224 -8.78 -9.38 12.42
N VAL A 225 -7.46 -9.25 12.29
CA VAL A 225 -6.81 -7.99 11.92
C VAL A 225 -6.54 -7.98 10.43
N ILE A 226 -6.71 -6.80 9.86
CA ILE A 226 -6.49 -6.48 8.46
C ILE A 226 -5.51 -5.33 8.44
N VAL A 227 -4.35 -5.53 7.80
CA VAL A 227 -3.34 -4.49 7.61
C VAL A 227 -3.25 -4.21 6.12
N GLU A 228 -3.68 -3.01 5.72
CA GLU A 228 -3.63 -2.50 4.36
C GLU A 228 -2.51 -1.46 4.26
N ILE A 229 -1.65 -1.56 3.24
CA ILE A 229 -0.65 -0.53 2.94
C ILE A 229 -0.92 0.01 1.55
N PHE A 230 -1.08 1.33 1.47
CA PHE A 230 -1.23 2.09 0.24
C PHE A 230 0.13 2.66 -0.15
N HIS A 231 0.56 2.44 -1.39
CA HIS A 231 1.84 2.91 -1.89
C HIS A 231 1.78 3.38 -3.35
N SER A 232 2.48 4.48 -3.62
CA SER A 232 2.63 5.16 -4.90
C SER A 232 3.96 4.78 -5.54
N HIS A 233 3.93 3.86 -6.50
CA HIS A 233 5.13 3.40 -7.18
C HIS A 233 5.41 4.27 -8.42
N HIS A 234 6.54 4.98 -8.42
CA HIS A 234 7.01 5.74 -9.57
C HIS A 234 7.68 4.86 -10.60
N LEU A 235 7.40 5.13 -11.87
CA LEU A 235 8.08 4.47 -12.98
C LEU A 235 9.54 4.94 -13.05
N LEU A 236 10.47 4.00 -13.24
CA LEU A 236 11.88 4.32 -13.48
C LEU A 236 12.04 5.05 -14.81
N VAL A 237 11.28 4.66 -15.84
CA VAL A 237 11.35 5.28 -17.16
C VAL A 237 9.97 5.80 -17.58
N SER A 238 9.84 7.12 -17.66
CA SER A 238 8.58 7.79 -18.07
C SER A 238 8.12 7.44 -19.50
N VAL A 239 8.94 6.76 -20.32
CA VAL A 239 8.54 6.24 -21.64
C VAL A 239 7.45 5.15 -21.53
N PHE A 240 7.32 4.52 -20.37
CA PHE A 240 6.27 3.54 -20.08
C PHE A 240 5.02 4.15 -19.45
N ASN A 241 4.99 5.46 -19.21
CA ASN A 241 3.74 6.14 -18.88
C ASN A 241 2.87 6.17 -20.14
N ILE A 242 1.78 5.41 -20.12
CA ILE A 242 0.82 5.32 -21.23
C ILE A 242 -0.50 5.93 -20.76
N GLY A 243 -0.48 7.21 -20.38
CA GLY A 243 -1.64 7.94 -19.89
C GLY A 243 -2.35 7.17 -18.77
N ASP A 244 -3.66 6.96 -18.92
CA ASP A 244 -4.46 6.26 -17.91
C ASP A 244 -4.24 4.73 -17.88
N PHE A 245 -3.58 4.15 -18.90
CA PHE A 245 -3.34 2.71 -18.96
C PHE A 245 -2.20 2.27 -18.04
N ILE A 246 -1.11 3.04 -18.01
CA ILE A 246 0.00 2.89 -17.07
C ILE A 246 0.29 4.28 -16.51
N PRO A 247 -0.40 4.70 -15.43
CA PRO A 247 -0.17 5.99 -14.81
C PRO A 247 1.17 6.02 -14.08
N ASP A 248 1.66 7.23 -13.82
CA ASP A 248 2.85 7.49 -13.01
C ASP A 248 2.50 8.58 -11.99
N PRO A 249 2.45 8.27 -10.68
CA PRO A 249 2.75 6.98 -10.07
C PRO A 249 1.62 5.94 -10.22
N ILE A 250 1.99 4.66 -10.17
CA ILE A 250 1.06 3.53 -10.04
C ILE A 250 0.62 3.41 -8.58
N LYS A 251 -0.68 3.57 -8.31
CA LYS A 251 -1.25 3.38 -6.97
C LYS A 251 -1.47 1.90 -6.69
N THR A 252 -0.87 1.41 -5.62
CA THR A 252 -0.95 0.02 -5.19
C THR A 252 -1.54 -0.09 -3.80
N GLN A 253 -2.29 -1.17 -3.59
CA GLN A 253 -2.74 -1.58 -2.27
C GLN A 253 -2.32 -3.02 -2.04
N VAL A 254 -1.57 -3.25 -0.98
CA VAL A 254 -1.34 -4.59 -0.44
C VAL A 254 -2.16 -4.76 0.82
N TYR A 255 -2.57 -5.99 1.12
CA TYR A 255 -3.27 -6.28 2.35
C TYR A 255 -2.98 -7.69 2.86
N THR A 256 -3.01 -7.84 4.19
CA THR A 256 -2.93 -9.13 4.86
C THR A 256 -4.00 -9.22 5.94
N ILE A 257 -4.56 -10.42 6.11
CA ILE A 257 -5.54 -10.75 7.15
C ILE A 257 -4.96 -11.85 8.05
N PHE A 258 -4.95 -11.63 9.36
CA PHE A 258 -4.54 -12.62 10.38
C PHE A 258 -5.60 -12.75 11.48
N PRO A 259 -5.76 -13.92 12.11
CA PRO A 259 -6.67 -14.09 13.24
C PRO A 259 -6.18 -13.35 14.48
N VAL A 260 -7.06 -12.62 15.16
CA VAL A 260 -6.80 -11.96 16.45
C VAL A 260 -7.84 -12.48 17.44
N PRO A 261 -7.49 -13.44 18.31
CA PRO A 261 -8.44 -14.01 19.27
C PRO A 261 -9.05 -12.99 20.23
N ALA A 262 -8.29 -11.95 20.60
CA ALA A 262 -8.78 -10.86 21.44
C ALA A 262 -9.89 -10.01 20.79
N GLY A 263 -10.10 -10.14 19.47
CA GLY A 263 -11.20 -9.51 18.74
C GLY A 263 -12.40 -10.43 18.51
N GLU A 264 -12.46 -11.58 19.19
CA GLU A 264 -13.62 -12.44 19.16
C GLU A 264 -14.83 -11.75 19.83
N PRO A 265 -16.00 -11.70 19.19
CA PRO A 265 -17.23 -11.22 19.84
C PRO A 265 -17.61 -12.10 21.04
N GLU A 266 -18.04 -11.49 22.15
CA GLU A 266 -18.64 -12.18 23.30
C GLU A 266 -19.98 -12.88 22.97
#